data_AF-A0A212C1U5-F1
#
_entry.id   AF-A0A212C1U5-F1
#
_cell.length_a   1.000
_cell.length_b   1.000
_cell.length_c   1.000
_cell.angle_alpha   90.00
_cell.angle_beta   90.00
_cell.angle_gamma   90.00
#
_symmetry.space_group_name_H-M   'P 1'
#
loop_
_entity.id
_entity.type
_entity.pdbx_description
1 polymer ?
#
loop_
_entity_poly.entity_id
_entity_poly.type
_entity_poly.pdbx_seq_one_letter_code
_entity_poly.pdbx_strand_id
1 'polypeptide(L)'
;MLLMLALNRVTPSHPFITAADLMEANQLCSMDSKGNIVHGLSVLEICLIIAMKHLNDIYEEEPFNFQMVYNEFQKFVQRKAHSVYNFEKPVVMKAFEHLQQLELIRPMERTSVNAQREYQLMKLLLDNTQIMNALQKYPNCPTDVRQWATSSLSWL
;
A
#
# COMPACT_ATOMS: atom_id res chain seq x y z
N MET A 1 12.03 12.05 20.01
CA MET A 1 12.47 12.10 18.60
C MET A 1 12.44 13.53 18.05
N LEU A 2 11.31 14.26 18.16
CA LEU A 2 11.17 15.64 17.66
C LEU A 2 12.26 16.61 18.14
N LEU A 3 12.48 16.73 19.45
CA LEU A 3 13.51 17.62 20.01
C LEU A 3 14.93 17.23 19.55
N MET A 4 15.18 15.93 19.36
CA MET A 4 16.48 15.44 18.87
C MET A 4 16.71 15.84 17.42
N LEU A 5 15.68 15.74 16.55
CA LEU A 5 15.76 16.21 15.16
C LEU A 5 15.92 17.73 15.06
N ALA A 6 15.24 18.50 15.92
CA ALA A 6 15.39 19.95 15.98
C ALA A 6 16.81 20.36 16.45
N LEU A 7 17.37 19.66 17.45
CA LEU A 7 18.74 19.87 17.92
C LEU A 7 19.79 19.61 16.82
N ASN A 8 19.57 18.64 15.93
CA ASN A 8 20.47 18.37 14.81
C ASN A 8 20.58 19.51 13.79
N ARG A 9 19.67 20.50 13.83
CA ARG A 9 19.73 21.70 12.98
C ARG A 9 20.64 22.79 13.56
N VAL A 10 21.02 22.68 14.83
CA VAL A 10 21.88 23.66 15.48
C VAL A 10 23.30 23.53 14.94
N THR A 11 23.79 24.60 14.33
CA THR A 11 25.12 24.70 13.73
C THR A 11 25.78 26.02 14.14
N PRO A 12 27.10 26.22 13.94
CA PRO A 12 27.72 27.52 14.23
C PRO A 12 27.07 28.70 13.49
N SER A 13 26.50 28.47 12.30
CA SER A 13 25.75 29.46 11.52
C SER A 13 24.27 29.58 11.91
N HIS A 14 23.74 28.63 12.70
CA HIS A 14 22.36 28.59 13.18
C HIS A 14 22.33 28.11 14.64
N PRO A 15 22.75 28.94 15.61
CA PRO A 15 23.09 28.49 16.97
C PRO A 15 21.89 28.29 17.89
N PHE A 16 20.69 28.75 17.51
CA PHE A 16 19.49 28.65 18.31
C PHE A 16 18.39 27.93 17.54
N ILE A 17 17.64 27.08 18.23
CA ILE A 17 16.44 26.44 17.68
C ILE A 17 15.37 27.51 17.46
N THR A 18 14.81 27.53 16.26
CA THR A 18 13.70 28.40 15.88
C THR A 18 12.40 27.62 15.77
N ALA A 19 11.27 28.33 15.65
CA ALA A 19 9.99 27.70 15.39
C ALA A 19 9.98 26.89 14.08
N ALA A 20 10.73 27.33 13.06
CA ALA A 20 10.85 26.62 11.78
C ALA A 20 11.50 25.24 11.95
N ASP A 21 12.56 25.14 12.76
CA ASP A 21 13.24 23.87 13.02
C ASP A 21 12.31 22.86 13.72
N LEU A 22 11.47 23.35 14.63
CA LEU A 22 10.46 22.53 15.30
C LEU A 22 9.36 22.09 14.34
N MET A 23 8.93 22.96 13.42
CA MET A 23 7.94 22.62 12.40
C MET A 23 8.48 21.55 11.44
N GLU A 24 9.72 21.67 10.96
CA GLU A 24 10.36 20.66 10.12
C GLU A 24 10.57 19.33 10.86
N ALA A 25 11.07 19.38 12.10
CA ALA A 25 11.24 18.19 12.92
C ALA A 25 9.91 17.47 13.19
N ASN A 26 8.83 18.25 13.40
CA ASN A 26 7.49 17.72 13.52
C ASN A 26 7.02 17.07 12.21
N GLN A 27 7.25 17.70 11.06
CA GLN A 27 6.94 17.11 9.76
C GLN A 27 7.64 15.76 9.60
N LEU A 28 8.94 15.68 9.87
CA LEU A 28 9.72 14.43 9.80
C LEU A 28 9.20 13.35 10.77
N CYS A 29 8.82 13.73 11.99
CA CYS A 29 8.25 12.80 12.98
C CYS A 29 6.83 12.33 12.62
N SER A 30 6.08 13.18 11.93
CA SER A 30 4.71 12.92 11.48
C SER A 30 4.62 12.25 10.11
N MET A 31 5.76 12.02 9.44
CA MET A 31 5.77 11.32 8.16
C MET A 31 5.18 9.93 8.35
N ASP A 32 4.08 9.67 7.64
CA ASP A 32 3.51 8.35 7.54
C ASP A 32 4.50 7.43 6.82
N SER A 33 5.28 6.68 7.61
CA SER A 33 6.34 5.80 7.12
C SER A 33 5.80 4.77 6.13
N LYS A 34 4.55 4.32 6.30
CA LYS A 34 3.90 3.39 5.38
C LYS A 34 3.46 4.06 4.08
N GLY A 35 2.88 5.26 4.15
CA GLY A 35 2.55 6.06 2.96
C GLY A 35 3.77 6.33 2.07
N ASN A 36 4.94 6.56 2.67
CA ASN A 36 6.20 6.74 1.92
C ASN A 36 6.67 5.47 1.22
N ILE A 37 6.50 4.29 1.85
CA ILE A 37 6.85 3.00 1.21
C ILE A 37 5.99 2.77 -0.02
N VAL A 38 4.70 3.12 0.04
CA VAL A 38 3.76 2.96 -1.08
C VAL A 38 4.21 3.74 -2.33
N HIS A 39 4.91 4.88 -2.17
CA HIS A 39 5.47 5.63 -3.30
C HIS A 39 6.55 4.88 -4.09
N GLY A 40 7.25 3.93 -3.46
CA GLY A 40 8.30 3.14 -4.09
C GLY A 40 7.82 1.85 -4.76
N LEU A 41 6.53 1.51 -4.62
CA LEU A 41 5.98 0.27 -5.16
C LEU A 41 5.81 0.33 -6.67
N SER A 42 5.87 -0.83 -7.33
CA SER A 42 5.51 -0.96 -8.75
C SER A 42 4.00 -0.77 -8.96
N VAL A 43 3.60 -0.49 -10.21
CA VAL A 43 2.17 -0.38 -10.57
C VAL A 43 1.41 -1.68 -10.28
N LEU A 44 2.04 -2.85 -10.47
CA LEU A 44 1.42 -4.15 -10.15
C LEU A 44 1.11 -4.26 -8.65
N GLU A 45 2.05 -3.89 -7.79
CA GLU A 45 1.86 -3.92 -6.34
C GLU A 45 0.78 -2.93 -5.88
N ILE A 46 0.75 -1.75 -6.48
CA ILE A 46 -0.33 -0.77 -6.26
C ILE A 46 -1.68 -1.37 -6.66
N CYS A 47 -1.78 -2.06 -7.80
CA CYS A 47 -2.99 -2.75 -8.20
C CYS A 47 -3.41 -3.84 -7.19
N LEU A 48 -2.47 -4.56 -6.59
CA LEU A 48 -2.76 -5.54 -5.56
C LEU A 48 -3.25 -4.90 -4.26
N ILE A 49 -2.67 -3.77 -3.84
CA ILE A 49 -3.17 -2.99 -2.69
C ILE A 49 -4.60 -2.51 -2.95
N ILE A 50 -4.91 -2.04 -4.16
CA ILE A 50 -6.27 -1.64 -4.54
C ILE A 50 -7.24 -2.84 -4.51
N ALA A 51 -6.82 -4.00 -5.01
CA ALA A 51 -7.62 -5.22 -4.90
C ALA A 51 -7.92 -5.59 -3.43
N MET A 52 -6.91 -5.53 -2.56
CA MET A 52 -7.07 -5.79 -1.12
C MET A 52 -8.00 -4.76 -0.47
N LYS A 53 -7.85 -3.48 -0.81
CA LYS A 53 -8.76 -2.40 -0.38
C LYS A 53 -10.21 -2.72 -0.74
N HIS A 54 -10.46 -3.14 -1.97
CA HIS A 54 -11.81 -3.53 -2.40
C HIS A 54 -12.32 -4.75 -1.64
N LEU A 55 -11.49 -5.76 -1.39
CA LEU A 55 -11.90 -6.90 -0.58
C LEU A 55 -12.25 -6.49 0.85
N ASN A 56 -11.47 -5.61 1.48
CA ASN A 56 -11.79 -5.05 2.79
C ASN A 56 -13.12 -4.30 2.78
N ASP A 57 -13.38 -3.49 1.75
CA ASP A 57 -14.64 -2.75 1.62
C ASP A 57 -15.85 -3.69 1.40
N ILE A 58 -15.68 -4.78 0.63
CA ILE A 58 -16.73 -5.76 0.29
C ILE A 58 -17.05 -6.68 1.48
N TYR A 59 -16.01 -7.14 2.17
CA TYR A 59 -16.11 -8.17 3.21
C TYR A 59 -15.91 -7.59 4.62
N GLU A 60 -16.11 -6.28 4.80
CA GLU A 60 -16.09 -5.61 6.11
C GLU A 60 -14.82 -5.93 6.94
N GLU A 61 -13.63 -5.73 6.34
CA GLU A 61 -12.32 -5.94 6.97
C GLU A 61 -11.97 -7.41 7.34
N GLU A 62 -12.73 -8.39 6.84
CA GLU A 62 -12.37 -9.81 6.93
C GLU A 62 -11.06 -10.13 6.17
N PRO A 63 -10.26 -11.10 6.65
CA PRO A 63 -8.99 -11.45 6.03
C PRO A 63 -9.18 -12.09 4.66
N PHE A 64 -8.20 -11.90 3.78
CA PHE A 64 -8.19 -12.42 2.42
C PHE A 64 -6.96 -13.30 2.17
N ASN A 65 -7.01 -14.16 1.15
CA ASN A 65 -5.84 -14.89 0.67
C ASN A 65 -5.41 -14.42 -0.72
N PHE A 66 -4.28 -14.93 -1.22
CA PHE A 66 -3.76 -14.56 -2.54
C PHE A 66 -4.77 -14.84 -3.66
N GLN A 67 -5.49 -15.96 -3.60
CA GLN A 67 -6.45 -16.31 -4.67
C GLN A 67 -7.59 -15.30 -4.77
N MET A 68 -8.10 -14.79 -3.65
CA MET A 68 -9.12 -13.74 -3.62
C MET A 68 -8.59 -12.44 -4.24
N VAL A 69 -7.39 -12.01 -3.83
CA VAL A 69 -6.74 -10.80 -4.35
C VAL A 69 -6.47 -10.94 -5.86
N TYR A 70 -5.95 -12.09 -6.30
CA TYR A 70 -5.69 -12.36 -7.70
C TYR A 70 -6.99 -12.31 -8.53
N ASN A 71 -8.08 -12.91 -8.03
CA ASN A 71 -9.37 -12.87 -8.71
C ASN A 71 -9.90 -11.43 -8.86
N GLU A 72 -9.80 -10.62 -7.79
CA GLU A 72 -10.23 -9.22 -7.84
C GLU A 72 -9.36 -8.39 -8.79
N PHE A 73 -8.05 -8.62 -8.80
CA PHE A 73 -7.14 -8.03 -9.79
C PHE A 73 -7.48 -8.46 -11.23
N GLN A 74 -7.82 -9.72 -11.46
CA GLN A 74 -8.21 -10.22 -12.78
C GLN A 74 -9.48 -9.54 -13.31
N LYS A 75 -10.46 -9.20 -12.44
CA LYS A 75 -11.63 -8.41 -12.84
C LYS A 75 -11.24 -7.04 -13.41
N PHE A 76 -10.18 -6.43 -12.88
CA PHE A 76 -9.65 -5.18 -13.42
C PHE A 76 -8.97 -5.39 -14.78
N VAL A 77 -8.13 -6.41 -14.91
CA VAL A 77 -7.43 -6.73 -16.18
C VAL A 77 -8.41 -7.04 -17.30
N GLN A 78 -9.45 -7.83 -17.02
CA GLN A 78 -10.41 -8.31 -18.02
C GLN A 78 -11.35 -7.23 -18.56
N ARG A 79 -11.48 -6.08 -17.88
CA ARG A 79 -12.26 -4.94 -18.39
C ARG A 79 -11.70 -4.35 -19.69
N LYS A 80 -10.44 -4.64 -20.01
CA LYS A 80 -9.78 -4.16 -21.23
C LYS A 80 -9.18 -5.35 -21.99
N ALA A 81 -9.72 -5.63 -23.17
CA ALA A 81 -9.30 -6.76 -24.02
C ALA A 81 -7.78 -6.81 -24.33
N HIS A 82 -7.09 -5.67 -24.23
CA HIS A 82 -5.63 -5.55 -24.39
C HIS A 82 -4.99 -4.81 -23.20
N SER A 83 -5.28 -5.27 -21.99
CA SER A 83 -4.66 -4.71 -20.79
C SER A 83 -3.15 -5.01 -20.75
N VAL A 84 -2.34 -3.96 -20.58
CA VAL A 84 -0.90 -4.07 -20.33
C VAL A 84 -0.58 -4.73 -18.97
N TYR A 85 -1.60 -4.96 -18.14
CA TYR A 85 -1.48 -5.55 -16.81
C TYR A 85 -1.70 -7.07 -16.79
N ASN A 86 -1.70 -7.75 -17.94
CA ASN A 86 -1.88 -9.19 -18.03
C ASN A 86 -0.60 -9.96 -17.64
N PHE A 87 -0.25 -9.92 -16.36
CA PHE A 87 0.90 -10.62 -15.80
C PHE A 87 0.58 -12.08 -15.49
N GLU A 88 1.56 -12.97 -15.65
CA GLU A 88 1.44 -14.37 -15.24
C GLU A 88 1.28 -14.50 -13.72
N LYS A 89 0.47 -15.48 -13.27
CA LYS A 89 0.20 -15.73 -11.84
C LYS A 89 1.47 -15.79 -10.96
N PRO A 90 2.60 -16.40 -11.37
CA PRO A 90 3.84 -16.39 -10.58
C PRO A 90 4.45 -15.00 -10.38
N VAL A 91 4.32 -14.09 -11.35
CA VAL A 91 4.80 -12.70 -11.24
C VAL A 91 3.93 -11.94 -10.23
N VAL A 92 2.62 -12.15 -10.28
CA VAL A 92 1.69 -11.56 -9.32
C VAL A 92 1.93 -12.10 -7.90
N MET A 93 2.25 -13.39 -7.77
CA MET A 93 2.63 -13.98 -6.48
C MET A 93 3.91 -13.33 -5.92
N LYS A 94 4.94 -13.10 -6.75
CA LYS A 94 6.16 -12.40 -6.29
C LYS A 94 5.87 -10.99 -5.80
N ALA A 95 5.01 -10.24 -6.47
CA ALA A 95 4.59 -8.91 -6.02
C ALA A 95 3.85 -8.98 -4.66
N PHE A 96 2.99 -9.98 -4.48
CA PHE A 96 2.30 -10.22 -3.20
C PHE A 96 3.27 -10.57 -2.07
N GLU A 97 4.25 -11.44 -2.33
CA GLU A 97 5.30 -11.79 -1.36
C GLU A 97 6.18 -10.58 -1.00
N HIS A 98 6.46 -9.71 -1.97
CA HIS A 98 7.19 -8.47 -1.71
C HIS A 98 6.40 -7.50 -0.81
N LEU A 99 5.09 -7.36 -1.03
CA LEU A 99 4.21 -6.59 -0.12
C LEU A 99 4.23 -7.14 1.32
N GLN A 100 4.31 -8.47 1.47
CA GLN A 100 4.46 -9.10 2.78
C GLN A 100 5.84 -8.80 3.40
N GLN A 101 6.92 -8.86 2.61
CA GLN A 101 8.28 -8.53 3.06
C GLN A 101 8.39 -7.07 3.54
N LEU A 102 7.63 -6.16 2.93
CA LEU A 102 7.55 -4.75 3.32
C LEU A 102 6.60 -4.49 4.51
N GLU A 103 6.03 -5.53 5.11
CA GLU A 103 5.05 -5.45 6.22
C GLU A 103 3.83 -4.56 5.88
N LEU A 104 3.45 -4.51 4.60
CA LEU A 104 2.21 -3.88 4.16
C LEU A 104 1.01 -4.82 4.27
N ILE A 105 1.29 -6.13 4.28
CA ILE A 105 0.34 -7.19 4.62
C ILE A 105 0.99 -8.16 5.61
N ARG A 106 0.18 -8.81 6.46
CA ARG A 106 0.67 -9.83 7.39
C ARG A 106 -0.22 -11.08 7.42
N PRO A 107 0.34 -12.26 7.71
CA PRO A 107 -0.44 -13.46 7.98
C PRO A 107 -1.28 -13.35 9.24
N MET A 108 -2.43 -14.02 9.23
CA MET A 108 -3.22 -14.25 10.43
C MET A 108 -2.61 -15.41 11.22
N GLU A 109 -2.34 -15.18 12.52
CA GLU A 109 -1.60 -16.08 13.43
C GLU A 109 -2.15 -17.52 13.53
N ARG A 110 -3.39 -17.75 13.09
CA ARG A 110 -4.11 -19.02 13.21
C ARG A 110 -4.05 -19.92 11.97
N THR A 111 -3.23 -19.60 10.97
CA THR A 111 -3.09 -20.47 9.81
C THR A 111 -2.19 -21.66 10.15
N SER A 112 -2.69 -22.87 9.89
CA SER A 112 -1.96 -24.11 10.15
C SER A 112 -0.62 -24.11 9.41
N VAL A 113 0.41 -24.70 10.03
CA VAL A 113 1.79 -24.79 9.52
C VAL A 113 1.86 -25.47 8.13
N ASN A 114 0.76 -26.07 7.66
CA ASN A 114 0.66 -26.82 6.41
C ASN A 114 -0.23 -26.15 5.34
N ALA A 115 -0.71 -24.92 5.54
CA ALA A 115 -1.48 -24.23 4.52
C ALA A 115 -0.59 -23.88 3.32
N GLN A 116 -1.04 -24.20 2.11
CA GLN A 116 -0.36 -23.74 0.89
C GLN A 116 -0.35 -22.20 0.87
N ARG A 117 0.77 -21.62 0.44
CA ARG A 117 1.04 -20.17 0.52
C ARG A 117 -0.07 -19.32 -0.09
N GLU A 118 -0.70 -19.77 -1.18
CA GLU A 118 -1.76 -19.04 -1.86
C GLU A 118 -3.11 -18.99 -1.11
N TYR A 119 -3.31 -19.88 -0.14
CA TYR A 119 -4.52 -19.97 0.68
C TYR A 119 -4.31 -19.45 2.11
N GLN A 120 -3.11 -18.98 2.44
CA GLN A 120 -2.84 -18.34 3.72
C GLN A 120 -3.65 -17.04 3.84
N LEU A 121 -4.38 -16.90 4.93
CA LEU A 121 -5.14 -15.71 5.26
C LEU A 121 -4.21 -14.59 5.71
N MET A 122 -4.41 -13.41 5.14
CA MET A 122 -3.62 -12.21 5.30
C MET A 122 -4.51 -11.03 5.67
N LYS A 123 -3.92 -10.01 6.29
CA LYS A 123 -4.56 -8.73 6.60
C LYS A 123 -3.73 -7.57 6.03
N LEU A 124 -4.42 -6.60 5.44
CA LEU A 124 -3.83 -5.33 5.00
C LEU A 124 -3.48 -4.45 6.21
N LEU A 125 -2.30 -3.85 6.18
CA LEU A 125 -1.77 -3.00 7.26
C LEU A 125 -1.72 -1.52 6.87
N LEU A 126 -2.54 -1.13 5.89
CA LEU A 126 -2.76 0.22 5.41
C LEU A 126 -4.25 0.55 5.56
N ASP A 127 -4.56 1.75 6.04
CA ASP A 127 -5.93 2.26 6.01
C ASP A 127 -6.28 2.90 4.66
N ASN A 128 -7.58 3.08 4.43
CA ASN A 128 -8.11 3.68 3.21
C ASN A 128 -7.53 5.09 2.92
N THR A 129 -7.29 5.89 3.95
CA THR A 129 -6.75 7.25 3.81
C THR A 129 -5.30 7.21 3.36
N GLN A 130 -4.49 6.31 3.92
CA GLN A 130 -3.09 6.09 3.53
C GLN A 130 -2.99 5.67 2.07
N ILE A 131 -3.83 4.72 1.63
CA ILE A 131 -3.84 4.23 0.25
C ILE A 131 -4.21 5.37 -0.71
N MET A 132 -5.28 6.10 -0.44
CA MET A 132 -5.74 7.19 -1.32
C MET A 132 -4.75 8.35 -1.38
N ASN A 133 -4.16 8.74 -0.25
CA ASN A 133 -3.12 9.77 -0.20
C ASN A 133 -1.86 9.34 -0.97
N ALA A 134 -1.46 8.07 -0.84
CA ALA A 134 -0.31 7.55 -1.55
C ALA A 134 -0.56 7.52 -3.07
N LEU A 135 -1.75 7.11 -3.51
CA LEU A 135 -2.15 7.12 -4.92
C LEU A 135 -2.16 8.52 -5.53
N GLN A 136 -2.58 9.54 -4.77
CA GLN A 136 -2.59 10.92 -5.25
C GLN A 136 -1.18 11.41 -5.61
N LYS A 137 -0.21 11.09 -4.75
CA LYS A 137 1.20 11.49 -4.88
C LYS A 137 2.06 10.50 -5.69
N TYR A 138 1.51 9.37 -6.12
CA TYR A 138 2.25 8.34 -6.87
C TYR A 138 2.70 8.87 -8.24
N PRO A 139 4.00 8.87 -8.55
CA PRO A 139 4.53 9.40 -9.81
C PRO A 139 3.97 8.65 -11.03
N ASN A 140 3.49 9.38 -12.04
CA ASN A 140 2.97 8.81 -13.30
C ASN A 140 1.95 7.68 -13.10
N CYS A 141 1.13 7.75 -12.06
CA CYS A 141 0.06 6.78 -11.80
C CYS A 141 -0.86 6.66 -13.01
N PRO A 142 -1.01 5.46 -13.63
CA PRO A 142 -1.92 5.27 -14.75
C PRO A 142 -3.35 5.69 -14.37
N THR A 143 -4.01 6.39 -15.29
CA THR A 143 -5.34 6.98 -15.03
C THR A 143 -6.40 5.93 -14.73
N ASP A 144 -6.30 4.76 -15.34
CA ASP A 144 -7.21 3.65 -15.13
C ASP A 144 -7.03 2.96 -13.77
N VAL A 145 -5.80 2.86 -13.29
CA VAL A 145 -5.50 2.39 -11.92
C VAL A 145 -6.11 3.36 -10.90
N ARG A 146 -5.94 4.67 -11.11
CA ARG A 146 -6.52 5.71 -10.24
C ARG A 146 -8.06 5.66 -10.24
N GLN A 147 -8.67 5.54 -11.42
CA GLN A 147 -10.12 5.40 -11.56
C GLN A 147 -10.63 4.14 -10.87
N TRP A 148 -9.92 3.03 -11.01
CA TRP A 148 -10.29 1.77 -10.37
C TRP A 148 -10.26 1.89 -8.84
N ALA A 149 -9.25 2.53 -8.26
CA ALA A 149 -9.17 2.77 -6.81
C ALA A 149 -10.32 3.61 -6.24
N THR A 150 -10.85 4.55 -7.02
CA THR A 150 -12.00 5.39 -6.64
C THR A 150 -13.36 4.75 -6.95
N SER A 151 -13.37 3.66 -7.72
CA SER A 151 -14.61 3.00 -8.12
C SER A 151 -15.16 2.19 -6.95
N SER A 152 -15.89 2.85 -6.06
CA SER A 152 -16.67 2.16 -5.03
C SER A 152 -17.76 1.34 -5.70
N LEU A 153 -17.53 0.04 -5.84
CA LEU A 153 -18.55 -1.02 -5.91
C LEU A 153 -19.73 -0.83 -6.88
N SER A 154 -19.63 -0.01 -7.92
CA SER A 154 -20.74 0.23 -8.85
C SER A 154 -20.89 -0.88 -9.91
N TRP A 155 -20.62 -2.15 -9.60
CA TRP A 155 -20.71 -3.23 -10.60
C TRP A 155 -21.03 -4.62 -10.00
N LEU A 156 -21.92 -4.67 -8.99
CA LEU A 156 -22.84 -5.80 -8.86
C LEU A 156 -24.05 -5.54 -9.75
#